data_AF-A0A820GBS8-F1
#
_entry.id   AF-A0A820GBS8-F1
#
_cell.length_a   1.000
_cell.length_b   1.000
_cell.length_c   1.000
_cell.angle_alpha   90.00
_cell.angle_beta   90.00
_cell.angle_gamma   90.00
#
_symmetry.space_group_name_H-M   'P 1'
#
loop_
_entity.id
_entity.type
_entity.pdbx_description
1 polymer ?
#
loop_
_entity_poly.entity_id
_entity_poly.type
_entity_poly.pdbx_seq_one_letter_code
_entity_poly.pdbx_strand_id
1 'polypeptide(L)'
;MNYVKEAYLTNTNTSLWADVHPLVHDSTSSQYTPNTSVGMILKKLMIEQWNPISTYEKFYKLCAPIYCTYSQKIRKETILTLTIKMISMIAGLTVSLKLTTPLLVKIIFKLLSIIIKRHKNRQEEQQRGNV
;
A
#
# COMPACT_ATOMS: atom_id res chain seq x y z
N MET A 1 11.71 -0.87 -17.43
CA MET A 1 11.30 0.48 -16.99
C MET A 1 11.17 1.36 -18.23
N ASN A 2 10.01 1.40 -18.89
CA ASN A 2 9.83 2.15 -20.14
C ASN A 2 8.46 2.86 -20.27
N TYR A 3 7.53 2.62 -19.34
CA TYR A 3 6.16 3.15 -19.38
C TYR A 3 6.04 4.60 -18.90
N VAL A 4 7.08 5.16 -18.27
CA VAL A 4 7.06 6.56 -17.81
C VAL A 4 7.42 7.52 -18.94
N LYS A 5 8.27 7.09 -19.91
CA LYS A 5 8.72 7.94 -21.02
C LYS A 5 7.59 8.28 -22.01
N GLU A 6 6.69 7.34 -22.28
CA GLU A 6 5.67 7.54 -23.31
C GLU A 6 4.53 8.49 -22.89
N ALA A 7 4.29 8.63 -21.58
CA ALA A 7 3.28 9.56 -21.07
C ALA A 7 3.66 11.04 -21.26
N TYR A 8 4.96 11.35 -21.39
CA TYR A 8 5.43 12.73 -21.60
C TYR A 8 5.36 13.19 -23.06
N LEU A 9 5.37 12.26 -24.02
CA LEU A 9 5.43 12.60 -25.45
C LEU A 9 4.05 12.90 -26.07
N THR A 10 2.96 12.65 -25.36
CA THR A 10 1.59 12.72 -25.90
C THR A 10 0.87 14.07 -25.69
N ASN A 11 1.54 15.09 -25.12
CA ASN A 11 0.90 16.37 -24.75
C ASN A 11 1.62 17.65 -25.20
N THR A 12 2.46 17.60 -26.24
CA THR A 12 3.12 18.82 -26.77
C THR A 12 2.69 19.12 -28.20
N ASN A 13 1.41 19.50 -28.37
CA ASN A 13 1.03 20.30 -29.54
C ASN A 13 1.37 21.76 -29.26
N THR A 14 2.54 22.16 -29.79
CA THR A 14 2.96 23.52 -30.17
C THR A 14 2.64 24.64 -29.21
N SER A 15 3.60 24.96 -28.33
CA SER A 15 3.84 26.32 -27.88
C SER A 15 5.34 26.55 -27.77
N LEU A 16 5.89 27.40 -28.64
CA LEU A 16 7.32 27.60 -28.90
C LEU A 16 8.02 28.50 -27.85
N TRP A 17 7.55 28.55 -26.61
CA TRP A 17 8.07 29.51 -25.61
C TRP A 17 8.22 28.98 -24.19
N ALA A 18 8.47 27.69 -24.00
CA ALA A 18 8.91 27.22 -22.69
C ALA A 18 9.77 25.96 -22.83
N ASP A 19 11.05 26.15 -23.14
CA ASP A 19 12.05 25.10 -22.99
C ASP A 19 12.36 24.94 -21.48
N VAL A 20 11.38 24.41 -20.74
CA VAL A 20 11.46 24.24 -19.29
C VAL A 20 12.38 23.06 -19.01
N HIS A 21 13.67 23.36 -18.92
CA HIS A 21 14.65 22.41 -18.44
C HIS A 21 14.39 22.17 -16.94
N PRO A 22 14.17 20.90 -16.50
CA PRO A 22 14.19 20.60 -15.08
C PRO A 22 15.55 21.04 -14.51
N LEU A 23 15.58 21.52 -13.26
CA LEU A 23 16.85 21.73 -12.57
C LEU A 23 17.60 20.39 -12.51
N VAL A 24 18.48 20.16 -13.48
CA VAL A 24 19.46 19.08 -13.44
C VAL A 24 20.45 19.49 -12.35
N HIS A 25 20.29 18.89 -11.18
CA HIS A 25 21.26 19.04 -10.10
C HIS A 25 22.51 18.24 -10.47
N ASP A 26 23.47 18.90 -11.09
CA ASP A 26 24.81 18.36 -11.28
C ASP A 26 25.62 18.61 -9.99
N SER A 27 25.84 17.56 -9.20
CA SER A 27 26.53 17.64 -7.90
C SER A 27 28.01 18.04 -8.00
N THR A 28 28.53 18.20 -9.23
CA THR A 28 29.93 18.55 -9.49
C THR A 28 30.15 20.03 -9.80
N SER A 29 29.08 20.78 -10.11
CA SER A 29 29.16 22.21 -10.43
C SER A 29 28.49 23.04 -9.33
N SER A 30 29.22 23.30 -8.25
CA SER A 30 28.80 24.32 -7.29
C SER A 30 28.96 25.70 -7.93
N GLN A 31 27.86 26.43 -8.09
CA GLN A 31 27.87 27.85 -8.49
C GLN A 31 28.75 28.72 -7.56
N TYR A 32 29.02 28.23 -6.36
CA TYR A 32 29.76 28.91 -5.32
C TYR A 32 31.14 28.28 -5.17
N THR A 33 32.18 29.11 -5.28
CA THR A 33 33.55 28.71 -4.97
C THR A 33 33.74 28.60 -3.45
N PRO A 34 34.68 27.78 -2.94
CA PRO A 34 34.91 27.60 -1.50
C PRO A 34 35.26 28.89 -0.75
N ASN A 35 35.71 29.93 -1.48
CA ASN A 35 36.07 31.23 -0.94
C ASN A 35 34.90 32.22 -0.90
N THR A 36 33.69 31.80 -1.28
CA THR A 36 32.51 32.66 -1.24
C THR A 36 32.07 32.87 0.20
N SER A 37 31.85 34.12 0.60
CA SER A 37 31.35 34.42 1.94
C SER A 37 29.91 33.93 2.12
N VAL A 38 29.60 33.44 3.33
CA VAL A 38 28.26 32.97 3.69
C VAL A 38 27.20 34.06 3.46
N GLY A 39 27.53 35.33 3.70
CA GLY A 39 26.62 36.45 3.45
C GLY A 39 26.27 36.63 1.97
N MET A 40 27.20 36.36 1.05
CA MET A 40 26.95 36.44 -0.38
C MET A 40 26.10 35.28 -0.91
N ILE A 41 26.25 34.10 -0.31
CA ILE A 41 25.40 32.93 -0.57
C ILE A 41 23.97 33.24 -0.11
N LEU A 42 23.79 33.69 1.14
CA LEU A 42 22.49 34.05 1.69
C LEU A 42 21.77 35.12 0.88
N LYS A 43 22.51 36.15 0.43
CA LYS A 43 21.95 37.23 -0.40
C LYS A 43 21.40 36.72 -1.74
N LYS A 44 22.05 35.72 -2.32
CA LYS A 44 21.61 35.09 -3.59
C LYS A 44 20.50 34.05 -3.40
N LEU A 45 20.36 33.47 -2.21
CA LEU A 45 19.20 32.63 -1.87
C LEU A 45 17.95 33.46 -1.58
N MET A 46 18.13 34.69 -1.09
CA MET A 46 17.03 35.61 -0.86
C MET A 46 16.54 36.21 -2.18
N ILE A 47 15.23 36.47 -2.23
CA ILE A 47 14.60 37.16 -3.36
C ILE A 47 15.19 38.57 -3.46
N GLU A 48 15.96 38.84 -4.52
CA GLU A 48 16.73 40.10 -4.67
C GLU A 48 15.83 41.33 -4.77
N GLN A 49 14.66 41.22 -5.39
CA GLN A 49 13.70 42.30 -5.54
C GLN A 49 12.26 41.77 -5.42
N TRP A 50 11.52 42.27 -4.45
CA TRP A 50 10.08 42.06 -4.37
C TRP A 50 9.39 42.98 -5.36
N ASN A 51 9.01 42.46 -6.53
CA ASN A 51 8.20 43.21 -7.48
C ASN A 51 6.71 43.09 -7.09
N PRO A 52 6.05 44.14 -6.54
CA PRO A 52 4.67 44.05 -6.07
C PRO A 52 3.66 43.88 -7.20
N ILE A 53 4.07 44.14 -8.45
CA ILE A 53 3.24 44.00 -9.64
C ILE A 53 3.00 42.51 -9.97
N SER A 54 3.99 41.65 -9.66
CA SER A 54 4.01 40.23 -9.98
C SER A 54 3.81 39.37 -8.73
N THR A 55 2.62 39.45 -8.13
CA THR A 55 2.28 38.61 -6.97
C THR A 55 2.22 37.13 -7.36
N TYR A 56 2.84 36.27 -6.54
CA TYR A 56 2.80 34.80 -6.71
C TYR A 56 1.37 34.27 -6.90
N GLU A 57 0.38 34.84 -6.20
CA GLU A 57 -1.02 34.45 -6.31
C GLU A 57 -1.60 34.61 -7.72
N LYS A 58 -1.29 35.71 -8.41
CA LYS A 58 -1.74 35.95 -9.79
C LYS A 58 -1.11 34.95 -10.76
N PHE A 59 0.19 34.71 -10.60
CA PHE A 59 0.90 33.70 -11.39
C PHE A 59 0.30 32.30 -11.17
N TYR A 60 0.09 31.93 -9.91
CA TYR A 60 -0.51 30.64 -9.55
C TYR A 60 -1.91 30.49 -10.14
N LYS A 61 -2.76 31.51 -10.07
CA LYS A 61 -4.10 31.48 -10.67
C LYS A 61 -4.08 31.33 -12.20
N LEU A 62 -3.10 31.91 -12.88
CA LEU A 62 -2.96 31.80 -14.34
C LEU A 62 -2.37 30.45 -14.80
N CYS A 63 -1.52 29.85 -13.98
CA CYS A 63 -0.80 28.63 -14.33
C CYS A 63 -1.29 27.37 -13.61
N ALA A 64 -2.29 27.48 -12.72
CA ALA A 64 -2.85 26.33 -12.04
C ALA A 64 -3.53 25.39 -13.05
N PRO A 65 -3.22 24.08 -13.02
CA PRO A 65 -3.86 23.12 -13.90
C PRO A 65 -5.36 23.03 -13.56
N ILE A 66 -6.21 23.08 -14.59
CA ILE A 66 -7.67 22.99 -14.44
C ILE A 66 -8.09 21.60 -13.93
N TYR A 67 -7.31 20.57 -14.27
CA TYR A 67 -7.57 19.19 -13.89
C TYR A 67 -6.31 18.54 -13.32
N CYS A 68 -6.44 17.95 -12.14
CA CYS A 68 -5.40 17.12 -11.55
C CYS A 68 -5.59 15.67 -11.99
N THR A 69 -4.60 15.12 -12.71
CA THR A 69 -4.58 13.70 -13.04
C THR A 69 -3.79 12.95 -11.97
N TYR A 70 -4.46 12.05 -11.26
CA TYR A 70 -3.82 11.15 -10.31
C TYR A 70 -3.60 9.79 -10.97
N SER A 71 -2.34 9.35 -11.03
CA SER A 71 -2.04 7.99 -11.50
C SER A 71 -2.48 6.98 -10.45
N GLN A 72 -3.60 6.30 -10.68
CA GLN A 72 -3.99 5.15 -9.87
C GLN A 72 -3.10 3.96 -10.26
N LYS A 73 -2.10 3.67 -9.43
CA LYS A 73 -1.30 2.45 -9.55
C LYS A 73 -2.11 1.27 -9.03
N ILE A 74 -3.00 0.74 -9.86
CA ILE A 74 -3.66 -0.53 -9.59
C ILE A 74 -2.57 -1.60 -9.71
N ARG A 75 -2.13 -2.16 -8.58
CA ARG A 75 -1.25 -3.34 -8.59
C ARG A 75 -2.03 -4.48 -9.22
N LYS A 76 -1.77 -4.75 -10.50
CA LYS A 76 -2.31 -5.93 -11.18
C LYS A 76 -1.79 -7.15 -10.43
N GLU A 77 -2.69 -8.02 -9.98
CA GLU A 77 -2.34 -9.29 -9.35
C GLU A 77 -1.52 -10.10 -10.37
N THR A 78 -0.22 -10.19 -10.14
CA THR A 78 0.70 -10.95 -11.00
C THR A 78 0.39 -12.44 -10.86
N ILE A 79 0.72 -13.23 -11.88
CA ILE A 79 0.62 -14.70 -11.86
C ILE A 79 1.28 -15.28 -10.58
N LEU A 80 2.37 -14.67 -10.12
CA LEU A 80 3.06 -15.01 -8.88
C LEU A 80 2.19 -14.80 -7.61
N THR A 81 1.37 -13.75 -7.57
CA THR A 81 0.45 -13.51 -6.44
C THR A 81 -0.65 -14.58 -6.39
N LEU A 82 -1.12 -15.01 -7.57
CA LEU A 82 -2.13 -16.07 -7.68
C LEU A 82 -1.57 -17.41 -7.19
N THR A 83 -0.36 -17.79 -7.60
CA THR A 83 0.23 -19.08 -7.20
C THR A 83 0.53 -19.13 -5.70
N ILE A 84 1.02 -18.03 -5.11
CA ILE A 84 1.26 -17.95 -3.66
C ILE A 84 -0.05 -18.13 -2.87
N LYS A 85 -1.14 -17.50 -3.32
CA LYS A 85 -2.46 -17.66 -2.69
C LYS A 85 -2.94 -19.11 -2.73
N MET A 86 -2.79 -19.80 -3.86
CA MET A 86 -3.17 -21.21 -3.99
C MET A 86 -2.36 -22.11 -3.07
N ILE A 87 -1.04 -21.94 -3.03
CA ILE A 87 -0.15 -22.71 -2.15
C ILE A 87 -0.50 -22.46 -0.68
N SER A 88 -0.70 -21.20 -0.31
CA SER A 88 -1.07 -20.81 1.06
C SER A 88 -2.40 -21.43 1.47
N MET A 89 -3.40 -21.46 0.58
CA MET A 89 -4.71 -22.06 0.85
C MET A 89 -4.61 -23.57 1.08
N ILE A 90 -3.89 -24.29 0.21
CA ILE A 90 -3.73 -25.75 0.31
C ILE A 90 -2.94 -26.11 1.56
N ALA A 91 -1.83 -25.42 1.80
CA ALA A 91 -0.98 -25.64 2.97
C ALA A 91 -1.73 -25.32 4.27
N GLY A 92 -2.42 -24.18 4.32
CA GLY A 92 -3.22 -23.76 5.47
C GLY A 92 -4.33 -24.74 5.80
N LEU A 93 -5.07 -25.23 4.80
CA LEU A 93 -6.13 -26.20 4.99
C LEU A 93 -5.60 -27.54 5.52
N THR A 94 -4.51 -28.03 4.93
CA THR A 94 -3.90 -29.31 5.32
C THR A 94 -3.39 -29.27 6.76
N VAL A 95 -2.71 -28.19 7.15
CA VAL A 95 -2.18 -28.02 8.51
C VAL A 95 -3.32 -27.83 9.51
N SER A 96 -4.31 -26.99 9.18
CA SER A 96 -5.47 -26.75 10.04
C SER A 96 -6.24 -28.03 10.30
N LEU A 97 -6.45 -28.86 9.27
CA LEU A 97 -7.16 -30.13 9.43
C LEU A 97 -6.38 -31.10 10.34
N LYS A 98 -5.07 -31.24 10.15
CA LYS A 98 -4.23 -32.10 11.01
C LYS A 98 -4.26 -31.66 12.48
N LEU A 99 -4.28 -30.35 12.74
CA LEU A 99 -4.36 -29.81 14.10
C LEU A 99 -5.77 -29.95 14.70
N THR A 100 -6.80 -29.72 13.89
CA THR A 100 -8.20 -29.72 14.33
C THR A 100 -8.72 -31.15 14.55
N THR A 101 -8.23 -32.14 13.80
CA THR A 101 -8.65 -33.54 13.89
C THR A 101 -8.51 -34.14 15.30
N PRO A 102 -7.34 -34.14 15.97
CA PRO A 102 -7.20 -34.73 17.31
C PRO A 102 -8.04 -33.99 18.37
N LEU A 103 -8.25 -32.68 18.19
CA LEU A 103 -9.10 -31.89 19.08
C LEU A 103 -10.58 -32.29 18.93
N LEU A 104 -11.06 -32.36 17.69
CA LEU A 104 -12.43 -32.80 17.37
C LEU A 104 -12.69 -34.21 17.88
N VAL A 105 -11.78 -35.14 17.64
CA VAL A 105 -11.92 -36.54 18.08
C VAL A 105 -12.05 -36.61 19.60
N LYS A 106 -11.20 -35.92 20.37
CA LYS A 106 -11.29 -35.88 21.84
C LYS A 106 -12.64 -35.32 22.32
N ILE A 107 -13.13 -34.26 21.68
CA ILE A 107 -14.43 -33.65 22.02
C ILE A 107 -15.56 -34.64 21.73
N ILE A 108 -15.56 -35.27 20.56
CA ILE A 108 -16.59 -36.25 20.16
C ILE A 108 -16.61 -37.43 21.12
N PHE A 109 -15.46 -38.05 21.43
CA PHE A 109 -15.40 -39.16 22.38
C PHE A 109 -15.89 -38.78 23.78
N LYS A 110 -15.57 -37.57 24.25
CA LYS A 110 -16.06 -37.06 25.54
C LYS A 110 -17.58 -36.86 25.52
N LEU A 111 -18.14 -36.30 24.45
CA LEU A 111 -19.58 -36.15 24.31
C LEU A 111 -20.31 -37.50 24.25
N LEU A 112 -19.79 -38.45 23.45
CA LEU A 112 -20.36 -39.79 23.34
C LEU A 112 -20.37 -40.52 24.69
N SER A 113 -19.27 -40.50 25.44
CA SER A 113 -19.22 -41.12 26.78
C SER A 113 -20.20 -40.50 27.78
N ILE A 114 -20.40 -39.17 27.75
CA ILE A 114 -21.40 -38.50 28.59
C ILE A 114 -22.82 -38.92 28.21
N ILE A 115 -23.11 -38.99 26.91
CA ILE A 115 -24.44 -39.38 26.41
C ILE A 115 -24.73 -40.84 26.81
N ILE A 116 -23.81 -41.77 26.55
CA ILE A 116 -23.97 -43.19 26.88
C ILE A 116 -24.19 -43.38 28.38
N LYS A 117 -23.41 -42.69 29.23
CA LYS A 117 -23.58 -42.75 30.69
C LYS A 117 -24.97 -42.25 31.13
N ARG A 118 -25.46 -41.16 30.53
CA ARG A 118 -26.81 -40.63 30.80
C ARG A 118 -27.93 -41.58 30.39
N HIS A 119 -27.75 -42.35 29.30
CA HIS A 119 -28.74 -43.36 28.91
C HIS A 119 -28.78 -44.54 29.88
N LYS A 120 -27.62 -45.01 30.35
CA LYS A 120 -27.54 -46.10 31.34
C LYS A 120 -28.20 -45.73 32.68
N ASN A 121 -27.89 -44.55 33.23
CA ASN A 121 -28.48 -44.09 34.49
C ASN A 121 -30.02 -43.97 34.41
N ARG A 122 -30.56 -43.49 33.28
CA ARG A 122 -32.03 -43.42 33.09
C ARG A 122 -32.70 -44.79 33.07
N GLN A 123 -32.04 -45.81 32.52
CA GLN A 123 -32.56 -47.18 32.55
C GLN A 123 -32.53 -47.80 33.95
N GLU A 124 -31.47 -47.53 34.73
CA GLU A 124 -31.36 -47.99 36.12
C GLU A 124 -32.40 -47.32 37.04
N GLU A 125 -32.70 -46.03 36.82
CA GLU A 125 -33.77 -45.31 37.55
C GLU A 125 -35.16 -45.85 37.20
N GLN A 126 -35.41 -46.21 35.94
CA GLN A 126 -36.69 -46.80 35.51
C GLN A 126 -36.91 -48.23 36.02
N GLN A 127 -35.84 -49.02 36.20
CA GLN A 127 -35.94 -50.36 36.81
C GLN A 127 -36.16 -50.31 38.33
N ARG A 128 -35.65 -49.27 39.02
CA ARG A 128 -35.79 -49.13 40.48
C ARG A 128 -37.15 -48.55 40.93
N GLY A 129 -37.89 -47.88 40.05
CA GLY A 129 -39.25 -47.40 40.31
C GLY A 129 -40.37 -48.39 39.98
N ASN A 130 -40.03 -49.56 39.41
CA ASN A 130 -40.97 -50.60 38.99
C ASN A 130 -40.92 -51.86 39.89
N VAL A 131 -40.28 -51.76 41.07
CA VAL A 131 -40.19 -52.79 42.12
C VAL A 131 -40.85 -52.27 43.39
#